data_AF-A0A2E4MWD1-F1
#
_entry.id   AF-A0A2E4MWD1-F1
#
_cell.length_a   1.000
_cell.length_b   1.000
_cell.length_c   1.000
_cell.angle_alpha   90.00
_cell.angle_beta   90.00
_cell.angle_gamma   90.00
#
_symmetry.space_group_name_H-M   'P 1'
#
loop_
_entity.id
_entity.type
_entity.pdbx_description
1 polymer ?
#
loop_
_entity_poly.entity_id
_entity_poly.type
_entity_poly.pdbx_seq_one_letter_code
_entity_poly.pdbx_strand_id
1 'polypeptide(L)'
;MLWGKAIEMKLRNLTVLALSLLVACGDDSPTGQELEPTLRNVNFITLNEYEGYLTDVQSTIPGVTVMMAEFSAIGKDYYAGFVPVYWIGEYTKNLLRRVEGIQAQAQSIRPQHPELLKLHTEEYEAALEDFHVAFTLFVQGIERPGSVSTDDVNDWIVGGNTHLIRLQILLGDLGGRRIDFFASQGGGDGFGDIDF
;
A
#
# COMPACT_ATOMS: atom_id res chain seq x y z
N MET A 1 -36.46 -17.60 -62.03
CA MET A 1 -36.33 -16.53 -61.01
C MET A 1 -37.21 -16.84 -59.78
N LEU A 2 -37.08 -18.04 -59.18
CA LEU A 2 -37.98 -18.54 -58.14
C LEU A 2 -37.27 -19.17 -56.91
N TRP A 3 -35.93 -19.15 -56.88
CA TRP A 3 -35.15 -19.78 -55.79
C TRP A 3 -34.71 -18.80 -54.68
N GLY A 4 -34.70 -17.47 -54.93
CA GLY A 4 -34.32 -16.47 -53.92
C GLY A 4 -35.41 -16.17 -52.88
N LYS A 5 -36.70 -16.23 -53.28
CA LYS A 5 -37.83 -15.91 -52.38
C LYS A 5 -38.14 -17.00 -51.35
N ALA A 6 -37.75 -18.24 -51.59
CA ALA A 6 -38.00 -19.36 -50.68
C ALA A 6 -37.07 -19.34 -49.45
N ILE A 7 -35.86 -18.77 -49.59
CA ILE A 7 -34.87 -18.66 -48.50
C ILE A 7 -35.24 -17.51 -47.56
N GLU A 8 -35.67 -16.36 -48.10
CA GLU A 8 -36.15 -15.23 -47.28
C GLU A 8 -37.41 -15.55 -46.48
N MET A 9 -38.34 -16.34 -47.03
CA MET A 9 -39.55 -16.77 -46.30
C MET A 9 -39.26 -17.72 -45.13
N LYS A 10 -38.25 -18.60 -45.26
CA LYS A 10 -37.83 -19.48 -44.16
C LYS A 10 -37.12 -18.73 -43.04
N LEU A 11 -36.26 -17.76 -43.36
CA LEU A 11 -35.52 -16.98 -42.37
C LEU A 11 -36.45 -16.06 -41.55
N ARG A 12 -37.49 -15.52 -42.20
CA ARG A 12 -38.49 -14.64 -41.57
C ARG A 12 -39.50 -15.41 -40.70
N ASN A 13 -39.86 -16.65 -41.07
CA ASN A 13 -40.71 -17.50 -40.23
C ASN A 13 -39.95 -18.06 -39.02
N LEU A 14 -38.64 -18.32 -39.13
CA LEU A 14 -37.82 -18.77 -38.00
C LEU A 14 -37.60 -17.66 -36.96
N THR A 15 -37.48 -16.41 -37.39
CA THR A 15 -37.31 -15.25 -36.50
C THR A 15 -38.61 -14.86 -35.79
N VAL A 16 -39.77 -15.01 -36.43
CA VAL A 16 -41.08 -14.76 -35.78
C VAL A 16 -41.44 -15.87 -34.76
N LEU A 17 -41.01 -17.12 -34.98
CA LEU A 17 -41.25 -18.23 -34.04
C LEU A 17 -40.35 -18.15 -32.79
N ALA A 18 -39.16 -17.57 -32.91
CA ALA A 18 -38.25 -17.35 -31.76
C ALA A 18 -38.70 -16.20 -30.85
N LEU A 19 -39.44 -15.22 -31.40
CA LEU A 19 -39.96 -14.07 -30.63
C LEU A 19 -41.29 -14.35 -29.91
N SER A 20 -41.99 -15.44 -30.23
CA SER A 20 -43.25 -15.83 -29.58
C SER A 20 -43.11 -16.77 -28.37
N LEU A 21 -41.89 -17.17 -28.00
CA LEU A 21 -41.62 -18.02 -26.83
C LEU A 21 -41.30 -17.22 -25.54
N LEU A 22 -41.31 -15.88 -25.60
CA LEU A 22 -40.92 -15.03 -24.47
C LEU A 22 -42.10 -14.36 -23.74
N VAL A 23 -43.35 -14.76 -24.00
CA VAL A 23 -44.48 -14.23 -23.23
C VAL A 23 -45.47 -15.34 -22.85
N ALA A 24 -45.66 -15.45 -21.53
CA ALA A 24 -46.76 -16.09 -20.79
C ALA A 24 -46.70 -17.60 -20.48
N CYS A 25 -46.27 -17.91 -19.25
CA CYS A 25 -47.09 -18.46 -18.14
C CYS A 25 -46.17 -18.54 -16.90
N GLY A 26 -46.47 -18.02 -15.71
CA GLY A 26 -47.76 -17.97 -15.03
C GLY A 26 -47.83 -19.09 -13.98
N ASP A 27 -47.56 -18.71 -12.72
CA ASP A 27 -47.84 -19.39 -11.43
C ASP A 27 -47.34 -20.82 -11.16
N ASP A 28 -46.24 -20.90 -10.40
CA ASP A 28 -46.21 -21.44 -9.02
C ASP A 28 -44.74 -21.59 -8.59
N SER A 29 -44.05 -20.47 -8.37
CA SER A 29 -42.81 -20.50 -7.60
C SER A 29 -43.21 -20.48 -6.12
N PRO A 30 -42.74 -21.44 -5.29
CA PRO A 30 -42.98 -21.36 -3.85
C PRO A 30 -42.50 -20.00 -3.41
N THR A 31 -43.33 -19.27 -2.67
CA THR A 31 -42.95 -18.08 -1.93
C THR A 31 -41.91 -18.48 -0.89
N GLY A 32 -40.70 -18.80 -1.36
CA GLY A 32 -39.49 -18.65 -0.57
C GLY A 32 -39.52 -17.21 -0.12
N GLN A 33 -39.46 -17.00 1.19
CA GLN A 33 -39.29 -15.67 1.75
C GLN A 33 -38.28 -14.94 0.86
N GLU A 34 -38.74 -13.86 0.22
CA GLU A 34 -37.84 -12.81 -0.21
C GLU A 34 -37.19 -12.35 1.10
N LEU A 35 -36.06 -12.98 1.42
CA LEU A 35 -35.08 -12.36 2.27
C LEU A 35 -34.76 -11.09 1.49
N GLU A 36 -35.34 -9.97 1.93
CA GLU A 36 -34.87 -8.66 1.53
C GLU A 36 -33.35 -8.77 1.48
N PRO A 37 -32.69 -8.39 0.37
CA PRO A 37 -31.24 -8.36 0.37
C PRO A 37 -30.88 -7.51 1.57
N THR A 38 -30.43 -8.17 2.65
CA THR A 38 -29.93 -7.47 3.80
C THR A 38 -28.80 -6.67 3.18
N LEU A 39 -28.98 -5.36 3.14
CA LEU A 39 -27.93 -4.43 2.79
C LEU A 39 -26.78 -4.82 3.70
N ARG A 40 -25.90 -5.69 3.17
CA ARG A 40 -24.56 -5.88 3.70
C ARG A 40 -24.09 -4.45 3.75
N ASN A 41 -23.86 -3.94 4.95
CA ASN A 41 -23.48 -2.56 5.16
C ASN A 41 -22.15 -2.38 4.42
N VAL A 42 -22.23 -2.01 3.14
CA VAL A 42 -21.09 -1.64 2.33
C VAL A 42 -20.80 -0.25 2.84
N ASN A 43 -19.89 -0.17 3.82
CA ASN A 43 -19.39 1.10 4.31
C ASN A 43 -18.68 1.78 3.12
N PHE A 44 -19.42 2.59 2.38
CA PHE A 44 -18.85 3.44 1.35
C PHE A 44 -18.15 4.59 2.08
N ILE A 45 -16.85 4.73 1.82
CA ILE A 45 -16.08 5.90 2.23
C ILE A 45 -16.51 7.07 1.34
N THR A 46 -16.84 8.21 1.94
CA THR A 46 -17.12 9.43 1.18
C THR A 46 -15.84 9.96 0.54
N LEU A 47 -15.97 10.72 -0.55
CA LEU A 47 -14.81 11.35 -1.21
C LEU A 47 -14.02 12.25 -0.25
N ASN A 48 -14.68 12.92 0.68
CA ASN A 48 -14.01 13.77 1.67
C ASN A 48 -13.22 12.95 2.71
N GLU A 49 -13.77 11.85 3.22
CA GLU A 49 -13.07 10.95 4.14
C GLU A 49 -11.85 10.31 3.47
N TYR A 50 -12.01 9.99 2.19
CA TYR A 50 -10.95 9.49 1.33
C TYR A 50 -9.82 10.52 1.11
N GLU A 51 -10.16 11.77 0.76
CA GLU A 51 -9.18 12.84 0.57
C GLU A 51 -8.48 13.22 1.88
N GLY A 52 -9.22 13.19 3.00
CA GLY A 52 -8.68 13.34 4.34
C GLY A 52 -7.66 12.24 4.66
N TYR A 53 -8.02 10.97 4.45
CA TYR A 53 -7.12 9.83 4.64
C TYR A 53 -5.85 9.95 3.81
N LEU A 54 -5.96 10.27 2.52
CA LEU A 54 -4.79 10.48 1.66
C LEU A 54 -3.90 11.62 2.16
N THR A 55 -4.51 12.72 2.60
CA THR A 55 -3.76 13.87 3.14
C THR A 55 -3.01 13.48 4.41
N ASP A 56 -3.67 12.75 5.31
CA ASP A 56 -3.09 12.30 6.57
C ASP A 56 -1.93 11.33 6.32
N VAL A 57 -2.09 10.34 5.43
CA VAL A 57 -1.00 9.45 5.02
C VAL A 57 0.15 10.23 4.39
N GLN A 58 -0.15 11.13 3.44
CA GLN A 58 0.85 11.96 2.76
C GLN A 58 1.63 12.87 3.72
N SER A 59 1.00 13.34 4.80
CA SER A 59 1.66 14.19 5.80
C SER A 59 2.79 13.48 6.54
N THR A 60 2.75 12.15 6.61
CA THR A 60 3.76 11.35 7.31
C THR A 60 4.96 10.99 6.42
N ILE A 61 4.81 11.04 5.09
CA ILE A 61 5.84 10.67 4.11
C ILE A 61 7.16 11.42 4.33
N PRO A 62 7.18 12.76 4.51
CA PRO A 62 8.44 13.48 4.70
C PRO A 62 9.24 13.00 5.92
N GLY A 63 8.55 12.58 7.00
CA GLY A 63 9.19 12.06 8.20
C GLY A 63 9.94 10.77 7.94
N VAL A 64 9.33 9.86 7.17
CA VAL A 64 9.94 8.59 6.75
C VAL A 64 11.13 8.84 5.83
N THR A 65 11.00 9.71 4.83
CA THR A 65 12.10 10.02 3.89
C THR A 65 13.32 10.58 4.63
N VAL A 66 13.12 11.53 5.55
CA VAL A 66 14.22 12.13 6.33
C VAL A 66 14.87 11.09 7.25
N MET A 67 14.07 10.24 7.90
CA MET A 67 14.58 9.15 8.74
C MET A 67 15.48 8.19 7.94
N MET A 68 15.05 7.78 6.75
CA MET A 68 15.85 6.89 5.90
C MET A 68 17.14 7.54 5.42
N ALA A 69 17.09 8.81 5.02
CA ALA A 69 18.26 9.57 4.59
C ALA A 69 19.30 9.69 5.73
N GLU A 70 18.84 9.97 6.95
CA GLU A 70 19.70 10.03 8.13
C GLU A 70 20.30 8.66 8.47
N PHE A 71 19.53 7.58 8.39
CA PHE A 71 20.08 6.23 8.64
C PHE A 71 21.15 5.87 7.62
N SER A 72 20.94 6.19 6.34
CA SER A 72 21.94 6.00 5.28
C SER A 72 23.23 6.76 5.58
N ALA A 73 23.12 8.02 6.01
CA ALA A 73 24.28 8.83 6.40
C ALA A 73 25.02 8.23 7.61
N ILE A 74 24.29 7.81 8.64
CA ILE A 74 24.85 7.15 9.83
C ILE A 74 25.59 5.86 9.46
N GLY A 75 24.98 5.02 8.63
CA GLY A 75 25.61 3.78 8.16
C GLY A 75 26.92 4.06 7.43
N LYS A 76 26.92 5.02 6.51
CA LYS A 76 28.13 5.45 5.79
C LYS A 76 29.22 5.97 6.74
N ASP A 77 28.87 6.82 7.70
CA ASP A 77 29.82 7.39 8.66
C ASP A 77 30.39 6.33 9.60
N TYR A 78 29.58 5.34 9.97
CA TYR A 78 30.01 4.17 10.74
C TYR A 78 31.03 3.34 9.97
N TYR A 79 30.76 3.00 8.70
CA TYR A 79 31.69 2.24 7.86
C TYR A 79 33.00 2.99 7.59
N ALA A 80 32.92 4.30 7.41
CA ALA A 80 34.09 5.12 7.18
C ALA A 80 34.97 5.32 8.44
N GLY A 81 34.42 5.06 9.63
CA GLY A 81 35.12 5.22 10.90
C GLY A 81 35.43 6.68 11.25
N PHE A 82 34.78 7.65 10.61
CA PHE A 82 35.02 9.08 10.83
C PHE A 82 34.37 9.60 12.12
N VAL A 83 33.25 8.99 12.52
CA VAL A 83 32.48 9.41 13.68
C VAL A 83 32.69 8.41 14.83
N PRO A 84 32.94 8.88 16.06
CA PRO A 84 33.04 7.99 17.21
C PRO A 84 31.79 7.13 17.37
N VAL A 85 31.98 5.84 17.66
CA VAL A 85 30.92 4.84 17.82
C VAL A 85 29.82 5.29 18.81
N TYR A 86 30.22 6.03 19.86
CA TYR A 86 29.27 6.66 20.79
C TYR A 86 28.24 7.55 20.08
N TRP A 87 28.69 8.44 19.20
CA TRP A 87 27.82 9.38 18.49
C TRP A 87 26.95 8.68 17.46
N ILE A 88 27.48 7.67 16.76
CA ILE A 88 26.67 6.79 15.90
C ILE A 88 25.51 6.19 16.69
N GLY A 89 25.79 5.63 17.88
CA GLY A 89 24.76 5.07 18.75
C GLY A 89 23.71 6.10 19.19
N GLU A 90 24.11 7.31 19.57
CA GLU A 90 23.18 8.38 19.95
C GLU A 90 22.33 8.86 18.76
N TYR A 91 22.90 8.97 17.56
CA TYR A 91 22.16 9.31 16.35
C TYR A 91 21.14 8.23 15.98
N THR A 92 21.51 6.95 16.03
CA THR A 92 20.55 5.86 15.78
C THR A 92 19.46 5.80 16.86
N LYS A 93 19.76 6.07 18.13
CA LYS A 93 18.74 6.18 19.19
C LYS A 93 17.75 7.32 18.94
N ASN A 94 18.20 8.42 18.36
CA ASN A 94 17.28 9.50 17.93
C ASN A 94 16.39 9.05 16.77
N LEU A 95 16.91 8.25 15.83
CA LEU A 95 16.08 7.64 14.79
C LEU A 95 15.03 6.70 15.36
N LEU A 96 15.36 5.87 16.36
CA LEU A 96 14.39 5.02 17.04
C LEU A 96 13.21 5.83 17.62
N ARG A 97 13.51 6.91 18.36
CA ARG A 97 12.46 7.81 18.89
C ARG A 97 11.61 8.43 17.78
N ARG A 98 12.21 8.70 16.62
CA ARG A 98 11.48 9.22 15.46
C ARG A 98 10.58 8.16 14.84
N VAL A 99 11.05 6.93 14.68
CA VAL A 99 10.22 5.80 14.22
C VAL A 99 9.02 5.64 15.12
N GLU A 100 9.21 5.63 16.44
CA GLU A 100 8.12 5.54 17.43
C GLU A 100 7.11 6.69 17.26
N GLY A 101 7.59 7.91 17.03
CA GLY A 101 6.73 9.06 16.74
C GLY A 101 5.92 8.91 15.46
N ILE A 102 6.55 8.39 14.39
CA ILE A 102 5.87 8.12 13.11
C ILE A 102 4.87 6.98 13.26
N GLN A 103 5.20 5.92 14.02
CA GLN A 103 4.28 4.82 14.32
C GLN A 103 3.04 5.31 15.08
N ALA A 104 3.21 6.19 16.07
CA ALA A 104 2.08 6.79 16.78
C ALA A 104 1.17 7.61 15.84
N GLN A 105 1.77 8.37 14.91
CA GLN A 105 1.03 9.09 13.87
C GLN A 105 0.31 8.12 12.91
N ALA A 106 1.00 7.07 12.45
CA ALA A 106 0.45 6.04 11.57
C ALA A 106 -0.71 5.26 12.22
N GLN A 107 -0.67 5.05 13.53
CA GLN A 107 -1.79 4.45 14.27
C GLN A 107 -2.99 5.42 14.38
N SER A 108 -2.73 6.73 14.45
CA SER A 108 -3.81 7.74 14.56
C SER A 108 -4.61 7.91 13.27
N ILE A 109 -4.04 7.55 12.12
CA ILE A 109 -4.69 7.61 10.80
C ILE A 109 -5.48 6.34 10.48
N ARG A 110 -5.60 5.39 11.43
CA ARG A 110 -6.35 4.14 11.23
C ARG A 110 -7.80 4.45 10.85
N PRO A 111 -8.25 4.02 9.67
CA PRO A 111 -9.59 4.32 9.19
C PRO A 111 -10.63 3.57 10.03
N GLN A 112 -11.78 4.22 10.26
CA GLN A 112 -12.91 3.62 10.98
C GLN A 112 -13.59 2.49 10.19
N HIS A 113 -13.26 2.34 8.89
CA HIS A 113 -13.84 1.34 8.00
C HIS A 113 -12.79 0.32 7.50
N PRO A 114 -13.11 -1.00 7.46
CA PRO A 114 -12.11 -2.00 7.76
C PRO A 114 -11.49 -2.78 6.59
N GLU A 115 -11.89 -2.59 5.32
CA GLU A 115 -11.38 -3.48 4.23
C GLU A 115 -10.54 -2.77 3.16
N LEU A 116 -10.97 -1.61 2.65
CA LEU A 116 -10.28 -0.95 1.52
C LEU A 116 -8.98 -0.24 1.91
N LEU A 117 -8.94 0.34 3.11
CA LEU A 117 -7.81 1.15 3.58
C LEU A 117 -6.92 0.41 4.59
N LYS A 118 -7.34 -0.81 4.99
CA LYS A 118 -6.63 -1.62 5.96
C LYS A 118 -5.30 -2.11 5.40
N LEU A 119 -5.27 -2.53 4.14
CA LEU A 119 -4.06 -3.01 3.48
C LEU A 119 -2.98 -1.92 3.40
N HIS A 120 -3.36 -0.66 3.14
CA HIS A 120 -2.44 0.47 3.14
C HIS A 120 -1.82 0.65 4.54
N THR A 121 -2.62 0.67 5.59
CA THR A 121 -2.10 0.85 6.95
C THR A 121 -1.26 -0.35 7.41
N GLU A 122 -1.61 -1.59 7.03
CA GLU A 122 -0.82 -2.78 7.32
C GLU A 122 0.58 -2.73 6.68
N GLU A 123 0.68 -2.36 5.40
CA GLU A 123 1.97 -2.17 4.73
C GLU A 123 2.77 -1.02 5.37
N TYR A 124 2.11 0.05 5.78
CA TYR A 124 2.81 1.15 6.45
C TYR A 124 3.35 0.76 7.83
N GLU A 125 2.53 0.12 8.65
CA GLU A 125 2.92 -0.33 9.99
C GLU A 125 4.03 -1.37 9.93
N ALA A 126 3.95 -2.31 8.98
CA ALA A 126 5.01 -3.29 8.73
C ALA A 126 6.33 -2.62 8.35
N ALA A 127 6.30 -1.60 7.47
CA ALA A 127 7.51 -0.86 7.11
C ALA A 127 8.18 -0.22 8.33
N LEU A 128 7.39 0.44 9.19
CA LEU A 128 7.90 1.12 10.37
C LEU A 128 8.45 0.14 11.41
N GLU A 129 7.81 -1.02 11.57
CA GLU A 129 8.30 -2.08 12.44
C GLU A 129 9.66 -2.63 11.96
N ASP A 130 9.78 -2.90 10.66
CA ASP A 130 11.04 -3.38 10.08
C ASP A 130 12.18 -2.36 10.29
N PHE A 131 11.94 -1.07 10.11
CA PHE A 131 12.93 -0.03 10.42
C PHE A 131 13.25 0.03 11.91
N HIS A 132 12.26 -0.11 12.79
CA HIS A 132 12.47 -0.14 14.24
C HIS A 132 13.39 -1.30 14.64
N VAL A 133 13.15 -2.50 14.09
CA VAL A 133 13.98 -3.68 14.33
C VAL A 133 15.38 -3.47 13.78
N ALA A 134 15.54 -2.98 12.55
CA ALA A 134 16.83 -2.70 11.95
C ALA A 134 17.68 -1.74 12.79
N PHE A 135 17.10 -0.62 13.25
CA PHE A 135 17.80 0.38 14.05
C PHE A 135 18.18 -0.16 15.43
N THR A 136 17.31 -0.99 16.03
CA THR A 136 17.58 -1.67 17.29
C THR A 136 18.76 -2.64 17.15
N LEU A 137 18.76 -3.45 16.10
CA LEU A 137 19.84 -4.39 15.79
C LEU A 137 21.16 -3.66 15.51
N PHE A 138 21.11 -2.52 14.81
CA PHE A 138 22.29 -1.69 14.56
C PHE A 138 22.90 -1.14 15.86
N VAL A 139 22.07 -0.59 16.76
CA VAL A 139 22.52 -0.14 18.09
C VAL A 139 23.10 -1.32 18.89
N GLN A 140 22.46 -2.49 18.85
CA GLN A 140 22.97 -3.69 19.53
C GLN A 140 24.34 -4.11 18.98
N GLY A 141 24.52 -4.12 17.66
CA GLY A 141 25.79 -4.44 17.00
C GLY A 141 26.91 -3.47 17.39
N ILE A 142 26.57 -2.21 17.59
CA ILE A 142 27.48 -1.17 18.11
C ILE A 142 27.85 -1.41 19.57
N GLU A 143 26.85 -1.59 20.45
CA GLU A 143 27.07 -1.73 21.89
C GLU A 143 27.75 -3.07 22.24
N ARG A 144 27.55 -4.08 21.40
CA ARG A 144 28.12 -5.42 21.53
C ARG A 144 28.67 -5.89 20.17
N PRO A 145 29.91 -5.49 19.82
CA PRO A 145 30.53 -5.88 18.55
C PRO A 145 30.53 -7.39 18.34
N GLY A 146 30.08 -7.83 17.16
CA GLY A 146 29.97 -9.25 16.79
C GLY A 146 28.71 -9.96 17.27
N SER A 147 27.78 -9.27 17.95
CA SER A 147 26.50 -9.86 18.39
C SER A 147 25.39 -9.86 17.32
N VAL A 148 25.56 -9.06 16.27
CA VAL A 148 24.62 -8.88 15.17
C VAL A 148 25.44 -8.78 13.89
N SER A 149 25.02 -9.45 12.81
CA SER A 149 25.68 -9.31 11.51
C SER A 149 25.15 -8.09 10.75
N THR A 150 25.95 -7.57 9.83
CA THR A 150 25.49 -6.51 8.92
C THR A 150 24.30 -6.98 8.09
N ASP A 151 24.31 -8.25 7.67
CA ASP A 151 23.24 -8.83 6.85
C ASP A 151 21.91 -8.83 7.61
N ASP A 152 21.92 -9.16 8.92
CA ASP A 152 20.72 -9.10 9.75
C ASP A 152 20.10 -7.69 9.75
N VAL A 153 20.92 -6.64 9.88
CA VAL A 153 20.42 -5.25 9.83
C VAL A 153 19.86 -4.93 8.45
N ASN A 154 20.57 -5.30 7.39
CA ASN A 154 20.20 -5.00 6.02
C ASN A 154 18.90 -5.70 5.60
N ASP A 155 18.68 -6.95 6.01
CA ASP A 155 17.47 -7.70 5.70
C ASP A 155 16.21 -6.97 6.18
N TRP A 156 16.26 -6.41 7.39
CA TRP A 156 15.16 -5.60 7.93
C TRP A 156 15.01 -4.25 7.22
N ILE A 157 16.11 -3.58 6.83
CA ILE A 157 16.02 -2.36 6.01
C ILE A 157 15.36 -2.66 4.65
N VAL A 158 15.73 -3.77 4.01
CA VAL A 158 15.14 -4.21 2.74
C VAL A 158 13.66 -4.57 2.91
N GLY A 159 13.29 -5.22 4.01
CA GLY A 159 11.90 -5.47 4.38
C GLY A 159 11.09 -4.18 4.46
N GLY A 160 11.58 -3.21 5.24
CA GLY A 160 10.92 -1.92 5.41
C GLY A 160 10.74 -1.16 4.08
N ASN A 161 11.79 -1.16 3.23
CA ASN A 161 11.73 -0.56 1.90
C ASN A 161 10.69 -1.24 1.00
N THR A 162 10.60 -2.57 1.06
CA THR A 162 9.64 -3.35 0.27
C THR A 162 8.21 -2.99 0.66
N HIS A 163 7.94 -2.86 1.95
CA HIS A 163 6.64 -2.44 2.46
C HIS A 163 6.27 -1.01 2.05
N LEU A 164 7.21 -0.05 2.10
CA LEU A 164 6.98 1.30 1.60
C LEU A 164 6.66 1.35 0.10
N ILE A 165 7.35 0.55 -0.71
CA ILE A 165 7.08 0.46 -2.15
C ILE A 165 5.66 -0.09 -2.39
N ARG A 166 5.23 -1.11 -1.64
CA ARG A 166 3.86 -1.64 -1.75
C ARG A 166 2.82 -0.61 -1.33
N LEU A 167 3.05 0.08 -0.21
CA LEU A 167 2.22 1.19 0.24
C LEU A 167 2.08 2.26 -0.85
N GLN A 168 3.20 2.65 -1.48
CA GLN A 168 3.23 3.63 -2.56
C GLN A 168 2.36 3.21 -3.75
N ILE A 169 2.45 1.93 -4.17
CA ILE A 169 1.63 1.37 -5.25
C ILE A 169 0.16 1.41 -4.85
N LEU A 170 -0.17 0.91 -3.65
CA LEU A 170 -1.54 0.86 -3.16
C LEU A 170 -2.17 2.24 -3.05
N LEU A 171 -1.44 3.25 -2.55
CA LEU A 171 -1.92 4.63 -2.50
C LEU A 171 -2.05 5.23 -3.90
N GLY A 172 -1.18 4.83 -4.83
CA GLY A 172 -1.23 5.27 -6.22
C GLY A 172 -2.44 4.73 -6.97
N ASP A 173 -2.72 3.43 -6.81
CA ASP A 173 -3.93 2.77 -7.33
C ASP A 173 -5.19 3.38 -6.73
N LEU A 174 -5.12 3.72 -5.45
CA LEU A 174 -6.19 4.39 -4.75
C LEU A 174 -6.44 5.79 -5.33
N GLY A 175 -5.39 6.60 -5.49
CA GLY A 175 -5.41 8.02 -5.92
C GLY A 175 -5.51 8.29 -7.41
N GLY A 176 -5.37 7.26 -8.26
CA GLY A 176 -5.23 7.41 -9.71
C GLY A 176 -4.00 8.24 -10.12
N ARG A 177 -3.03 8.42 -9.23
CA ARG A 177 -1.82 9.24 -9.43
C ARG A 177 -0.63 8.61 -8.73
N ARG A 178 0.55 8.66 -9.34
CA ARG A 178 1.78 8.13 -8.73
C ARG A 178 2.13 8.91 -7.47
N ILE A 179 2.23 8.22 -6.35
CA ILE A 179 2.89 8.72 -5.13
C ILE A 179 4.34 8.23 -5.19
N ASP A 180 5.29 9.01 -4.68
CA ASP A 180 6.71 8.63 -4.65
C ASP A 180 7.36 9.02 -3.32
N PHE A 181 7.73 8.01 -2.52
CA PHE A 181 8.42 8.19 -1.24
C PHE A 181 9.91 8.55 -1.42
N PHE A 182 10.44 8.34 -2.63
CA PHE A 182 11.86 8.49 -2.97
C PHE A 182 12.10 9.66 -3.94
N ALA A 183 11.06 10.37 -4.38
CA ALA A 183 11.23 11.57 -5.19
C ALA A 183 11.98 12.62 -4.37
N SER A 184 13.12 13.10 -4.90
CA SER A 184 13.85 14.22 -4.33
C SER A 184 12.89 15.39 -4.16
N GLN A 185 12.60 15.80 -2.93
CA GLN A 185 11.87 17.02 -2.70
C GLN A 185 12.76 18.19 -3.12
N GLY A 186 12.61 18.63 -4.38
CA GLY A 186 13.42 19.69 -4.98
C GLY A 186 14.53 19.15 -5.88
N GLY A 187 14.51 19.58 -7.14
CA GLY A 187 15.37 19.09 -8.21
C GLY A 187 16.87 19.33 -7.95
N GLY A 188 17.66 18.37 -8.40
CA GLY A 188 19.11 18.42 -8.39
C GLY A 188 19.69 17.01 -8.46
N ASP A 189 19.87 16.54 -9.69
CA ASP A 189 20.79 15.50 -10.17
C ASP A 189 21.22 14.36 -9.23
N GLY A 190 20.84 13.14 -9.64
CA GLY A 190 21.71 11.98 -9.50
C GLY A 190 21.55 11.17 -8.22
N PHE A 191 20.47 10.40 -8.12
CA PHE A 191 20.61 9.05 -7.59
C PHE A 191 21.47 8.27 -8.59
N GLY A 192 22.79 8.41 -8.46
CA GLY A 192 23.72 7.47 -9.06
C GLY A 192 23.41 6.10 -8.49
N ASP A 193 23.34 5.11 -9.38
CA ASP A 193 23.14 3.71 -9.07
C ASP A 193 23.94 3.33 -7.81
N ILE A 194 23.21 2.94 -6.77
CA ILE A 194 23.79 2.26 -5.62
C ILE A 194 23.79 0.79 -6.01
N ASP A 195 24.89 0.34 -6.59
CA ASP A 195 25.21 -1.08 -6.66
C ASP A 195 25.48 -1.57 -5.23
N PHE A 196 24.72 -2.59 -4.81
CA PHE A 196 24.99 -3.39 -3.61
C PHE A 196 26.10 -4.41 -3.89
#